data_AF-A0A8J1UN87-F1
#
_entry.id   AF-A0A8J1UN87-F1
#
_cell.length_a   1.000
_cell.length_b   1.000
_cell.length_c   1.000
_cell.angle_alpha   90.00
_cell.angle_beta   90.00
_cell.angle_gamma   90.00
#
_symmetry.space_group_name_H-M   'P 1'
#
loop_
_entity.id
_entity.type
_entity.pdbx_description
1 polymer ?
#
loop_
_entity_poly.entity_id
_entity_poly.type
_entity_poly.pdbx_seq_one_letter_code
_entity_poly.pdbx_strand_id
1 'polypeptide(L)'
;LDSGMVGTRIEGVAVNTTEFINRYRWLPQNVTLELMIRKLNETDKYNDVKIGEEMVGSGVVGILSYLSCDNTDVISEICGMNSIPHIAMHNGDCRIKEGSDFTISLRPHSSYIEDAIVDITFAEEWNNVVIFYDKSYGRTMISRLFT
;
A
#
# COMPACT_ATOMS: atom_id res chain seq x y z
N LEU A 1 1.93 7.78 15.63
CA LEU A 1 3.31 7.85 15.13
C LEU A 1 3.39 9.05 14.19
N ASP A 2 4.38 9.91 14.36
CA ASP A 2 4.52 11.15 13.59
C ASP A 2 4.76 10.82 12.10
N SER A 3 3.91 11.35 11.21
CA SER A 3 3.89 11.09 9.78
C SER A 3 5.24 11.39 9.12
N GLY A 4 5.95 12.40 9.64
CA GLY A 4 7.29 12.78 9.19
C GLY A 4 8.37 11.71 9.47
N MET A 5 8.27 11.00 10.59
CA MET A 5 9.24 9.96 10.95
C MET A 5 9.03 8.67 10.16
N VAL A 6 7.79 8.37 9.77
CA VAL A 6 7.45 7.22 8.91
C VAL A 6 7.92 7.47 7.48
N GLY A 7 7.71 8.67 6.94
CA GLY A 7 8.16 9.04 5.59
C GLY A 7 9.67 8.85 5.40
N THR A 8 10.49 9.37 6.31
CA THR A 8 11.96 9.24 6.25
C THR A 8 12.44 7.79 6.33
N ARG A 9 11.70 6.91 7.04
CA ARG A 9 12.02 5.49 7.12
C ARG A 9 11.69 4.74 5.82
N ILE A 10 10.55 5.04 5.20
CA ILE A 10 10.14 4.40 3.94
C ILE A 10 11.13 4.75 2.83
N GLU A 11 11.54 6.03 2.76
CA GLU A 11 12.55 6.48 1.79
C GLU A 11 13.88 5.74 2.00
N GLY A 12 14.34 5.63 3.25
CA GLY A 12 15.57 4.90 3.57
C GLY A 12 15.50 3.41 3.20
N VAL A 13 14.37 2.75 3.44
CA VAL A 13 14.17 1.35 3.04
C VAL A 13 14.20 1.20 1.51
N ALA A 14 13.55 2.09 0.78
CA ALA A 14 13.51 2.04 -0.68
C ALA A 14 14.91 2.24 -1.30
N VAL A 15 15.68 3.21 -0.80
CA VAL A 15 17.06 3.46 -1.22
C VAL A 15 17.95 2.25 -0.94
N ASN A 16 17.95 1.76 0.31
CA ASN A 16 18.78 0.60 0.69
C ASN A 16 18.42 -0.65 -0.11
N THR A 17 17.13 -0.89 -0.36
CA THR A 17 16.66 -2.04 -1.14
C THR A 17 17.12 -1.93 -2.59
N THR A 18 17.07 -0.74 -3.18
CA THR A 18 17.54 -0.48 -4.55
C THR A 18 19.03 -0.73 -4.68
N GLU A 19 19.83 -0.19 -3.75
CA GLU A 19 21.27 -0.43 -3.71
C GLU A 19 21.61 -1.91 -3.53
N PHE A 20 20.86 -2.61 -2.67
CA PHE A 20 21.01 -4.03 -2.45
C PHE A 20 20.75 -4.81 -3.75
N ILE A 21 19.59 -4.61 -4.39
CA ILE A 21 19.23 -5.32 -5.63
C ILE A 21 20.29 -5.11 -6.72
N ASN A 22 20.73 -3.86 -6.91
CA ASN A 22 21.76 -3.53 -7.90
C ASN A 22 23.12 -4.15 -7.54
N ARG A 23 23.50 -4.17 -6.27
CA ARG A 23 24.79 -4.74 -5.81
C ARG A 23 24.86 -6.24 -6.00
N TYR A 24 23.79 -6.97 -5.63
CA TYR A 24 23.78 -8.44 -5.63
C TYR A 24 23.47 -9.04 -7.01
N ARG A 25 23.33 -8.21 -8.06
CA ARG A 25 23.10 -8.64 -9.45
C ARG A 25 21.94 -9.63 -9.60
N TRP A 26 20.85 -9.38 -8.88
CA TRP A 26 19.60 -10.12 -9.06
C TRP A 26 18.92 -9.80 -10.38
N LEU A 27 19.28 -8.67 -10.98
CA LEU A 27 18.89 -8.26 -12.32
C LEU A 27 19.97 -8.66 -13.35
N PRO A 28 19.58 -8.85 -14.62
CA PRO A 28 20.53 -9.02 -15.72
C PRO A 28 21.60 -7.92 -15.73
N GLN A 29 22.83 -8.23 -16.16
CA GLN A 29 23.98 -7.32 -16.05
C GLN A 29 23.85 -5.98 -16.81
N ASN A 30 22.91 -5.90 -17.75
CA ASN A 30 22.60 -4.72 -18.54
C ASN A 30 21.41 -3.92 -17.99
N VAL A 31 20.88 -4.29 -16.83
CA VAL A 31 19.73 -3.65 -16.19
C VAL A 31 20.15 -3.11 -14.83
N THR A 32 19.87 -1.82 -14.60
CA THR A 32 20.04 -1.15 -13.31
C THR A 32 18.66 -0.69 -12.84
N LEU A 33 18.32 -0.97 -11.59
CA LEU A 33 17.12 -0.43 -10.97
C LEU A 33 17.37 1.03 -10.56
N GLU A 34 16.55 1.94 -11.07
CA GLU A 34 16.56 3.35 -10.69
C GLU A 34 15.31 3.68 -9.87
N LEU A 35 15.48 4.46 -8.82
CA LEU A 35 14.41 4.82 -7.90
C LEU A 35 14.05 6.30 -8.06
N MET A 36 12.77 6.57 -8.30
CA MET A 36 12.18 7.90 -8.24
C MET A 36 11.24 8.00 -7.04
N ILE A 37 11.55 8.89 -6.09
CA ILE A 37 10.72 9.13 -4.90
C ILE A 37 9.96 10.44 -5.05
N ARG A 38 8.68 10.42 -4.68
CA ARG A 38 7.82 11.61 -4.55
C ARG A 38 7.01 11.53 -3.27
N LYS A 39 6.79 12.69 -2.64
CA LYS A 39 5.88 12.84 -1.50
C LYS A 39 4.60 13.49 -1.99
N LEU A 40 3.48 12.88 -1.67
CA LEU A 40 2.14 13.40 -1.93
C LEU A 40 1.63 14.11 -0.69
N ASN A 41 0.74 15.07 -0.87
CA ASN A 41 0.17 15.85 0.22
C ASN A 41 -1.31 15.49 0.37
N GLU A 42 -1.71 14.96 1.53
CA GLU A 42 -3.07 14.49 1.78
C GLU A 42 -4.16 15.58 1.56
N THR A 43 -3.80 16.86 1.59
CA THR A 43 -4.76 17.96 1.40
C THR A 43 -4.85 18.49 -0.03
N ASP A 44 -3.89 18.19 -0.91
CA ASP A 44 -3.80 18.79 -2.25
C ASP A 44 -3.89 17.74 -3.36
N LYS A 45 -5.12 17.27 -3.59
CA LYS A 45 -5.42 16.26 -4.61
C LYS A 45 -5.04 16.69 -6.03
N TYR A 46 -5.07 17.99 -6.33
CA TYR A 46 -4.69 18.48 -7.66
C TYR A 46 -3.18 18.32 -7.88
N ASN A 47 -2.38 18.70 -6.89
CA ASN A 47 -0.94 18.49 -6.93
C ASN A 47 -0.58 17.00 -6.97
N ASP A 48 -1.36 16.14 -6.31
CA ASP A 48 -1.13 14.70 -6.33
C ASP A 48 -1.34 14.07 -7.72
N VAL A 49 -2.37 14.51 -8.45
CA VAL A 49 -2.58 14.11 -9.85
C VAL A 49 -1.39 14.52 -10.70
N LYS A 50 -0.95 15.78 -10.57
CA LYS A 50 0.19 16.30 -11.34
C LYS A 50 1.46 15.51 -11.07
N ILE A 51 1.76 15.19 -9.82
CA ILE A 51 2.93 14.37 -9.45
C ILE A 51 2.82 12.97 -10.06
N GLY A 52 1.64 12.35 -10.01
CA GLY A 52 1.41 11.04 -10.62
C GLY A 52 1.65 11.05 -12.13
N GLU A 53 1.11 12.03 -12.83
CA GLU A 53 1.32 12.23 -14.27
C GLU A 53 2.80 12.49 -14.61
N GLU A 54 3.51 13.31 -13.81
CA GLU A 54 4.93 13.57 -13.98
C GLU A 54 5.78 12.30 -13.82
N MET A 55 5.47 11.45 -12.84
CA MET A 55 6.15 10.17 -12.65
C MET A 55 5.95 9.25 -13.85
N VAL A 56 4.70 9.10 -14.31
CA VAL A 56 4.39 8.29 -15.50
C VAL A 56 5.07 8.85 -16.74
N GLY A 57 4.99 10.16 -16.97
CA GLY A 57 5.63 10.85 -18.08
C GLY A 57 7.16 10.77 -18.09
N SER A 58 7.77 10.50 -16.93
CA SER A 58 9.21 10.26 -16.80
C SER A 58 9.65 8.85 -17.23
N GLY A 59 8.71 7.97 -17.58
CA GLY A 59 9.01 6.64 -18.10
C GLY A 59 9.25 5.57 -17.02
N VAL A 60 8.65 5.72 -15.84
CA VAL A 60 8.71 4.67 -14.80
C VAL A 60 8.06 3.38 -15.30
N VAL A 61 8.63 2.24 -14.92
CA VAL A 61 8.12 0.91 -15.30
C VAL A 61 7.08 0.36 -14.32
N GLY A 62 6.88 1.05 -13.20
CA GLY A 62 5.93 0.69 -12.15
C GLY A 62 5.98 1.69 -11.01
N ILE A 63 4.90 1.76 -10.23
CA ILE A 63 4.76 2.64 -9.08
C ILE A 63 4.51 1.81 -7.83
N LEU A 64 5.31 2.04 -6.79
CA LEU A 64 5.08 1.51 -5.44
C LEU A 64 4.61 2.66 -4.55
N SER A 65 3.46 2.51 -3.90
CA SER A 65 2.87 3.58 -3.09
C SER A 65 2.62 3.17 -1.64
N TYR A 66 2.87 4.10 -0.72
CA TYR A 66 2.36 4.05 0.66
C TYR A 66 1.60 5.33 0.96
N LEU A 67 0.28 5.28 0.83
CA LEU A 67 -0.56 6.48 0.78
C LEU A 67 -1.87 6.30 1.55
N SER A 68 -2.55 7.42 1.81
CA SER A 68 -3.95 7.39 2.26
C SER A 68 -4.84 6.69 1.21
N CYS A 69 -6.02 6.24 1.62
CA CYS A 69 -6.96 5.60 0.71
C CYS A 69 -7.32 6.49 -0.49
N ASP A 70 -7.68 7.75 -0.22
CA ASP A 70 -8.01 8.75 -1.25
C ASP A 70 -6.86 8.97 -2.24
N ASN A 71 -5.63 9.09 -1.73
CA ASN A 71 -4.46 9.27 -2.58
C ASN A 71 -4.16 8.04 -3.41
N THR A 72 -4.40 6.85 -2.85
CA THR A 72 -4.15 5.62 -3.58
C THR A 72 -5.13 5.43 -4.73
N ASP A 73 -6.38 5.84 -4.57
CA ASP A 73 -7.38 5.83 -5.65
C ASP A 73 -6.91 6.67 -6.83
N VAL A 74 -6.46 7.91 -6.57
CA VAL A 74 -5.94 8.82 -7.59
C VAL A 74 -4.77 8.18 -8.36
N ILE A 75 -3.80 7.62 -7.64
CA ILE A 75 -2.65 6.97 -8.29
C ILE A 75 -3.06 5.70 -9.05
N SER A 76 -4.03 4.93 -8.54
CA SER A 76 -4.54 3.73 -9.22
C SER A 76 -5.22 4.07 -10.54
N GLU A 77 -6.01 5.14 -10.58
CA GLU A 77 -6.64 5.63 -11.80
C GLU A 77 -5.61 6.08 -12.84
N ILE A 78 -4.61 6.88 -12.42
CA ILE A 78 -3.51 7.32 -13.30
C ILE A 78 -2.74 6.12 -13.86
N CYS A 79 -2.41 5.16 -13.01
CA CYS A 79 -1.72 3.93 -13.41
C CYS A 79 -2.55 3.10 -14.39
N GLY A 80 -3.85 2.96 -14.12
CA GLY A 80 -4.80 2.27 -15.01
C GLY A 80 -4.89 2.92 -16.39
N MET A 81 -5.03 4.24 -16.45
CA MET A 81 -5.08 4.98 -17.72
C MET A 81 -3.82 4.83 -18.57
N ASN A 82 -2.66 4.67 -17.92
CA ASN A 82 -1.36 4.59 -18.59
C ASN A 82 -0.81 3.16 -18.68
N SER A 83 -1.58 2.15 -18.25
CA SER A 83 -1.15 0.75 -18.21
C SER A 83 0.16 0.53 -17.43
N ILE A 84 0.38 1.31 -16.38
CA ILE A 84 1.55 1.22 -15.50
C ILE A 84 1.20 0.33 -14.29
N PRO A 85 1.97 -0.72 -13.99
CA PRO A 85 1.75 -1.52 -12.79
C PRO A 85 1.86 -0.69 -11.52
N HIS A 86 0.86 -0.79 -10.66
CA HIS A 86 0.80 -0.10 -9.38
C HIS A 86 0.73 -1.12 -8.24
N ILE A 87 1.72 -1.07 -7.36
CA ILE A 87 1.77 -1.87 -6.13
C ILE A 87 1.44 -0.94 -4.97
N ALA A 88 0.25 -1.12 -4.41
CA ALA A 88 -0.32 -0.25 -3.38
C ALA A 88 -0.15 -0.83 -1.98
N MET A 89 0.30 0.00 -1.04
CA MET A 89 0.24 -0.27 0.38
C MET A 89 -0.54 0.86 1.07
N HIS A 90 -1.79 0.60 1.44
CA HIS A 90 -2.65 1.66 1.98
C HIS A 90 -2.40 1.90 3.48
N ASN A 91 -2.36 3.18 3.86
CA ASN A 91 -2.50 3.62 5.24
C ASN A 91 -3.99 3.73 5.61
N GLY A 92 -4.60 2.60 5.97
CA GLY A 92 -6.00 2.53 6.37
C GLY A 92 -6.67 1.20 6.00
N ASP A 93 -7.97 1.12 6.26
CA ASP A 93 -8.84 -0.01 5.87
C ASP A 93 -9.64 0.36 4.62
N CYS A 94 -8.97 0.30 3.46
CA CYS A 94 -9.60 0.51 2.16
C CYS A 94 -9.28 -0.64 1.22
N ARG A 95 -10.23 -0.88 0.32
CA ARG A 95 -10.12 -1.84 -0.76
C ARG A 95 -9.70 -1.11 -2.02
N ILE A 96 -8.87 -1.76 -2.83
CA ILE A 96 -8.68 -1.34 -4.22
C ILE A 96 -10.04 -1.40 -4.90
N LYS A 97 -10.43 -0.31 -5.58
CA LYS A 97 -11.69 -0.24 -6.31
C LYS A 97 -11.73 -1.29 -7.42
N GLU A 98 -12.91 -1.89 -7.60
CA GLU A 98 -13.18 -2.72 -8.76
C GLU A 98 -12.90 -1.94 -10.06
N GLY A 99 -12.26 -2.59 -11.04
CA GLY A 99 -11.83 -1.96 -12.30
C GLY A 99 -10.44 -1.33 -12.26
N SER A 100 -9.70 -1.42 -11.15
CA SER A 100 -8.28 -1.01 -11.08
C SER A 100 -7.35 -2.14 -11.55
N ASP A 101 -7.47 -2.56 -12.82
CA ASP A 101 -6.82 -3.77 -13.36
C ASP A 101 -5.28 -3.73 -13.30
N PHE A 102 -4.70 -2.53 -13.20
CA PHE A 102 -3.26 -2.32 -13.09
C PHE A 102 -2.77 -2.13 -11.65
N THR A 103 -3.64 -2.28 -10.64
CA THR A 103 -3.28 -2.09 -9.23
C THR A 103 -3.42 -3.38 -8.43
N ILE A 104 -2.38 -3.71 -7.66
CA ILE A 104 -2.39 -4.80 -6.67
C ILE A 104 -2.09 -4.25 -5.27
N SER A 105 -2.77 -4.78 -4.24
CA SER A 105 -2.51 -4.40 -2.85
C SER A 105 -1.54 -5.38 -2.22
N LEU A 106 -0.53 -4.88 -1.53
CA LEU A 106 0.27 -5.68 -0.60
C LEU A 106 -0.43 -5.87 0.75
N ARG A 107 -1.51 -5.13 1.01
CA ARG A 107 -2.25 -5.25 2.25
C ARG A 107 -3.16 -6.48 2.17
N PRO A 108 -3.10 -7.40 3.16
CA PRO A 108 -4.04 -8.51 3.21
C PRO A 108 -5.46 -7.98 3.33
N HIS A 109 -6.36 -8.61 2.59
CA HIS A 109 -7.77 -8.30 2.67
C HIS A 109 -8.31 -8.55 4.08
N SER A 110 -9.13 -7.65 4.63
CA SER A 110 -9.60 -7.71 6.02
C SER A 110 -10.24 -9.05 6.38
N SER A 111 -11.01 -9.64 5.46
CA SER A 111 -11.63 -10.96 5.68
C SER A 111 -10.62 -12.06 6.01
N TYR A 112 -9.43 -12.07 5.39
CA TYR A 112 -8.43 -13.09 5.69
C TYR A 112 -7.88 -12.93 7.10
N ILE A 113 -7.82 -11.71 7.62
CA ILE A 113 -7.41 -11.44 9.00
C ILE A 113 -8.52 -11.87 9.96
N GLU A 114 -9.77 -11.54 9.64
CA GLU A 114 -10.95 -11.95 10.43
C GLU A 114 -11.05 -13.48 10.53
N ASP A 115 -10.98 -14.18 9.39
CA ASP A 115 -11.03 -15.64 9.33
C ASP A 115 -9.88 -16.26 10.14
N ALA A 116 -8.66 -15.73 10.04
CA ALA A 116 -7.53 -16.21 10.83
C ALA A 116 -7.71 -16.01 12.34
N ILE A 117 -8.36 -14.92 12.77
CA ILE A 117 -8.68 -14.70 14.19
C ILE A 117 -9.73 -15.71 14.65
N VAL A 118 -10.77 -15.93 13.84
CA VAL A 118 -11.79 -16.94 14.11
C VAL A 118 -11.14 -18.31 14.27
N ASP A 119 -10.27 -18.71 13.35
CA ASP A 119 -9.54 -19.98 13.40
C ASP A 119 -8.74 -20.13 14.70
N ILE A 120 -8.03 -19.09 15.13
CA ILE A 120 -7.28 -19.09 16.41
C ILE A 120 -8.23 -19.24 17.59
N THR A 121 -9.35 -18.50 17.61
CA THR A 121 -10.31 -18.56 18.73
C THR A 121 -10.97 -19.94 18.86
N PHE A 122 -11.26 -20.59 17.74
CA PHE A 122 -11.77 -21.96 17.72
C PHE A 122 -10.72 -22.98 18.15
N ALA A 123 -9.49 -22.86 17.66
CA ALA A 123 -8.40 -23.79 18.00
C ALA A 123 -8.05 -23.76 19.49
N GLU A 124 -8.17 -22.59 20.13
CA GLU A 124 -7.86 -22.40 21.55
C GLU A 124 -9.10 -22.53 22.48
N GLU A 125 -10.26 -22.91 21.93
CA GLU A 125 -11.52 -23.10 22.67
C GLU A 125 -11.92 -21.88 23.54
N TRP A 126 -11.68 -20.67 23.03
CA TRP A 126 -11.97 -19.45 23.79
C TRP A 126 -13.47 -19.21 23.94
N ASN A 127 -13.94 -19.20 25.17
CA ASN A 127 -15.35 -18.90 25.49
C ASN A 127 -15.66 -17.39 25.59
N ASN A 128 -14.63 -16.55 25.76
CA ASN A 128 -14.76 -15.09 25.89
C ASN A 128 -13.58 -14.40 25.22
N VAL A 129 -13.84 -13.35 24.45
CA VAL A 129 -12.82 -12.55 23.75
C VAL A 129 -13.03 -11.08 24.07
N VAL A 130 -11.94 -10.35 24.32
CA VAL A 130 -11.93 -8.89 24.48
C VAL A 130 -11.14 -8.28 23.35
N ILE A 131 -11.78 -7.38 22.59
CA ILE A 131 -11.16 -6.72 21.43
C ILE A 131 -10.83 -5.27 21.79
N PHE A 132 -9.55 -4.91 21.73
CA PHE A 132 -9.08 -3.53 21.76
C PHE A 132 -8.83 -3.07 20.32
N TYR A 133 -9.43 -1.95 19.91
CA TYR A 133 -9.29 -1.44 18.54
C TYR A 133 -9.13 0.08 18.51
N ASP A 134 -8.44 0.57 17.48
CA ASP A 134 -8.40 1.99 17.12
C ASP A 134 -9.53 2.30 16.12
N LYS A 135 -10.03 3.54 16.13
CA LYS A 135 -11.15 4.05 15.30
C LYS A 135 -11.00 3.74 13.82
N SER A 136 -9.78 3.64 13.32
CA SER A 136 -9.43 3.42 11.92
C SER A 136 -9.58 1.98 11.43
N TYR A 137 -9.56 0.99 12.33
CA TYR A 137 -9.53 -0.44 11.95
C TYR A 137 -10.71 -1.24 12.51
N GLY A 138 -11.35 -0.77 13.59
CA GLY A 138 -12.27 -1.63 14.33
C GLY A 138 -13.60 -1.93 13.66
N ARG A 139 -14.18 -1.01 12.88
CA ARG A 139 -15.60 -1.16 12.50
C ARG A 139 -15.86 -2.30 11.52
N THR A 140 -15.03 -2.45 10.50
CA THR A 140 -15.21 -3.47 9.45
C THR A 140 -14.83 -4.85 10.00
N MET A 141 -13.68 -4.92 10.67
CA MET A 141 -13.12 -6.13 11.26
C MET A 141 -14.02 -6.79 12.32
N ILE A 142 -14.66 -5.97 13.15
CA ILE A 142 -15.50 -6.48 14.25
C ILE A 142 -16.82 -7.08 13.73
N SER A 143 -17.34 -6.58 12.61
CA SER A 143 -18.69 -6.97 12.15
C SER A 143 -18.83 -8.47 11.89
N ARG A 144 -17.79 -9.12 11.34
CA ARG A 144 -17.82 -10.56 11.02
C ARG A 144 -17.45 -11.48 12.18
N LEU A 145 -16.74 -10.99 13.20
CA LEU A 145 -16.40 -11.78 14.39
C LEU A 145 -17.62 -12.11 15.27
N PHE A 146 -18.73 -11.39 15.07
CA PHE A 146 -19.95 -11.52 15.87
C PHE A 146 -21.19 -11.97 15.07
N THR A 147 -21.01 -12.50 13.84
CA THR A 147 -22.10 -13.09 13.04
C THR A 147 -21.95 -14.60 12.97
#